data_AF-A0A7C4HK73-F1
#
_entry.id   AF-A0A7C4HK73-F1
#
_cell.length_a   1.000
_cell.length_b   1.000
_cell.length_c   1.000
_cell.angle_alpha   90.00
_cell.angle_beta   90.00
_cell.angle_gamma   90.00
#
_symmetry.space_group_name_H-M   'P 1'
#
loop_
_entity.id
_entity.type
_entity.pdbx_description
1 polymer ?
#
loop_
_entity_poly.entity_id
_entity_poly.type
_entity_poly.pdbx_seq_one_letter_code
_entity_poly.pdbx_strand_id
1 'polypeptide(L)'
;MKDMSSVDELLKSADEFIDLAFREFEKAVVEKSNIKLRDSAEKAWNAVVQAANALILEKEGYTPRSHYERRLALRNLEKSDERLRELGIYDRYGARSRLLHGEVFYEGVYDIDLLKLEIEKAKEFVEIVKRCILQHFKLK
;
A
#
# COMPACT_ATOMS: atom_id res chain seq x y z
N MET A 1 20.35 19.72 8.67
CA MET A 1 18.90 19.74 8.42
C MET A 1 18.48 18.29 8.21
N LYS A 2 17.64 17.72 9.07
CA LYS A 2 16.87 16.53 8.64
C LYS A 2 15.97 17.06 7.52
N ASP A 3 16.19 16.60 6.29
CA ASP A 3 15.23 16.85 5.21
C ASP A 3 13.83 16.52 5.76
N MET A 4 12.86 17.38 5.47
CA MET A 4 11.44 17.00 5.53
C MET A 4 11.33 15.70 4.74
N SER A 5 11.17 14.58 5.47
CA SER A 5 11.89 13.36 5.13
C SER A 5 11.25 12.66 3.93
N SER A 6 12.04 11.97 3.11
CA SER A 6 11.51 11.16 2.01
C SER A 6 10.44 10.15 2.46
N VAL A 7 10.35 9.82 3.76
CA VAL A 7 9.25 9.06 4.36
C VAL A 7 7.92 9.82 4.29
N ASP A 8 7.89 11.12 4.64
CA ASP A 8 6.68 11.94 4.62
C ASP A 8 6.15 12.11 3.20
N GLU A 9 7.05 12.28 2.21
CA GLU A 9 6.70 12.34 0.79
C GLU A 9 6.07 11.04 0.29
N LEU A 10 6.61 9.89 0.71
CA LEU A 10 6.06 8.57 0.40
C LEU A 10 4.68 8.37 1.05
N LEU A 11 4.49 8.78 2.31
CA LEU A 11 3.20 8.71 2.98
C LEU A 11 2.16 9.64 2.34
N LYS A 12 2.56 10.86 1.98
CA LYS A 12 1.70 11.79 1.24
C LYS A 12 1.28 11.20 -0.11
N SER A 13 2.24 10.64 -0.85
CA SER A 13 1.95 9.97 -2.12
C SER A 13 1.01 8.79 -1.93
N ALA A 14 1.17 8.01 -0.85
CA ALA A 14 0.27 6.90 -0.54
C ALA A 14 -1.18 7.38 -0.33
N ASP A 15 -1.37 8.49 0.36
CA ASP A 15 -2.69 9.10 0.56
C ASP A 15 -3.32 9.60 -0.73
N GLU A 16 -2.54 10.32 -1.53
CA GLU A 16 -2.99 10.79 -2.84
C GLU A 16 -3.42 9.62 -3.74
N PHE A 17 -2.68 8.51 -3.73
CA PHE A 17 -3.04 7.31 -4.48
C PHE A 17 -4.32 6.64 -3.96
N ILE A 18 -4.54 6.54 -2.64
CA ILE A 18 -5.78 6.00 -2.07
C ILE A 18 -6.98 6.87 -2.46
N ASP A 19 -6.85 8.19 -2.32
CA ASP A 19 -7.92 9.13 -2.67
C ASP A 19 -8.29 9.04 -4.15
N LEU A 20 -7.29 8.95 -5.02
CA LEU A 20 -7.50 8.78 -6.45
C LEU A 20 -8.12 7.40 -6.77
N ALA A 21 -7.68 6.33 -6.11
CA ALA A 21 -8.23 4.99 -6.29
C ALA A 21 -9.74 4.95 -6.02
N PHE A 22 -10.20 5.50 -4.90
CA PHE A 22 -11.63 5.57 -4.59
C PHE A 22 -12.41 6.41 -5.59
N ARG A 23 -11.93 7.62 -5.90
CA ARG A 23 -12.60 8.52 -6.85
C ARG A 23 -12.73 7.91 -8.25
N GLU A 24 -11.70 7.22 -8.71
CA GLU A 24 -11.72 6.57 -10.02
C GLU A 24 -12.55 5.30 -10.04
N PHE A 25 -12.52 4.51 -8.96
CA PHE A 25 -13.38 3.35 -8.80
C PHE A 25 -14.86 3.75 -8.89
N GLU A 26 -15.29 4.77 -8.14
CA GLU A 26 -16.69 5.25 -8.16
C GLU A 26 -17.12 5.68 -9.56
N LYS A 27 -16.27 6.43 -10.27
CA LYS A 27 -16.51 6.83 -11.66
C LYS A 27 -16.56 5.61 -12.59
N ALA A 28 -15.65 4.67 -12.43
CA ALA A 28 -15.56 3.47 -13.26
C ALA A 28 -16.81 2.60 -13.14
N VAL A 29 -17.38 2.48 -11.93
CA VAL A 29 -18.64 1.77 -11.68
C VAL A 29 -19.81 2.44 -12.39
N VAL A 30 -19.95 3.76 -12.27
CA VAL A 30 -21.01 4.53 -12.93
C VAL A 30 -20.92 4.43 -14.45
N GLU A 31 -19.71 4.54 -14.99
CA GLU A 31 -19.46 4.48 -16.43
C GLU A 31 -19.38 3.05 -16.99
N LYS A 32 -19.42 2.02 -16.13
CA LYS A 32 -19.24 0.61 -16.50
C LYS A 32 -17.95 0.37 -17.30
N SER A 33 -16.86 1.02 -16.88
CA SER A 33 -15.58 1.00 -17.59
C SER A 33 -14.57 0.07 -16.92
N ASN A 34 -14.35 -1.10 -17.51
CA ASN A 34 -13.34 -2.07 -17.04
C ASN A 34 -11.91 -1.52 -17.07
N ILE A 35 -11.59 -0.66 -18.04
CA ILE A 35 -10.27 0.01 -18.10
C ILE A 35 -10.08 0.89 -16.87
N LYS A 36 -11.09 1.70 -16.52
CA LYS A 36 -11.02 2.57 -15.35
C LYS A 36 -11.03 1.77 -14.03
N LEU A 37 -11.68 0.60 -13.98
CA LEU A 37 -11.57 -0.31 -12.83
C LEU A 37 -10.11 -0.77 -12.63
N ARG A 38 -9.42 -1.15 -13.71
CA ARG A 38 -7.99 -1.49 -13.67
C ARG A 38 -7.14 -0.34 -13.16
N ASP A 39 -7.38 0.87 -13.68
CA ASP A 39 -6.64 2.07 -13.27
C ASP A 39 -6.83 2.37 -11.78
N SER A 40 -8.05 2.17 -11.25
CA SER A 40 -8.33 2.34 -9.82
C SER A 40 -7.62 1.29 -8.95
N ALA A 41 -7.58 0.03 -9.41
CA ALA A 41 -6.88 -1.05 -8.71
C ALA A 41 -5.37 -0.80 -8.65
N GLU A 42 -4.77 -0.38 -9.76
CA GLU A 42 -3.34 -0.06 -9.82
C GLU A 42 -2.99 1.15 -8.95
N LYS A 43 -3.89 2.14 -8.83
CA LYS A 43 -3.68 3.25 -7.88
C LYS A 43 -3.71 2.79 -6.43
N ALA A 44 -4.68 1.94 -6.05
CA ALA A 44 -4.71 1.35 -4.71
C ALA A 44 -3.45 0.52 -4.44
N TRP A 45 -2.94 -0.21 -5.44
CA TRP A 45 -1.67 -0.90 -5.33
C TRP A 45 -0.49 0.04 -5.13
N ASN A 46 -0.42 1.13 -5.91
CA ASN A 46 0.64 2.13 -5.77
C ASN A 46 0.63 2.78 -4.40
N ALA A 47 -0.54 3.00 -3.78
CA ALA A 47 -0.60 3.44 -2.40
C ALA A 47 0.08 2.46 -1.42
N VAL A 48 -0.20 1.17 -1.55
CA VAL A 48 0.43 0.11 -0.74
C VAL A 48 1.95 0.07 -0.99
N VAL A 49 2.39 0.25 -2.24
CA VAL A 49 3.81 0.35 -2.59
C VAL A 49 4.50 1.53 -1.89
N GLN A 50 3.90 2.72 -1.94
CA GLN A 50 4.50 3.89 -1.30
C GLN A 50 4.51 3.79 0.23
N ALA A 51 3.44 3.26 0.84
CA ALA A 51 3.43 3.00 2.27
C ALA A 51 4.49 1.94 2.68
N ALA A 52 4.64 0.85 1.91
CA ALA A 52 5.69 -0.13 2.16
C ALA A 52 7.09 0.49 2.05
N ASN A 53 7.33 1.34 1.03
CA ASN A 53 8.58 2.09 0.89
C ASN A 53 8.84 2.97 2.11
N ALA A 54 7.83 3.71 2.58
CA ALA A 54 7.94 4.57 3.75
C ALA A 54 8.34 3.79 5.01
N LEU A 55 7.68 2.64 5.24
CA LEU A 55 7.99 1.78 6.39
C LEU A 55 9.42 1.24 6.33
N ILE A 56 9.84 0.74 5.16
CA ILE A 56 11.18 0.17 4.98
C ILE A 56 12.24 1.26 5.08
N LEU A 57 12.01 2.43 4.49
CA LEU A 57 12.93 3.56 4.59
C LEU A 57 13.11 4.01 6.05
N GLU A 58 12.02 4.12 6.80
CA GLU A 58 12.08 4.50 8.22
C GLU A 58 12.83 3.46 9.07
N LYS A 59 12.63 2.17 8.81
CA LYS A 59 13.18 1.08 9.64
C LYS A 59 14.58 0.62 9.23
N GLU A 60 14.90 0.67 7.95
CA GLU A 60 16.12 0.08 7.36
C GLU A 60 16.98 1.11 6.60
N GLY A 61 16.51 2.34 6.39
CA GLY A 61 17.30 3.42 5.80
C GLY A 61 17.47 3.35 4.28
N TYR A 62 16.69 2.53 3.57
CA TYR A 62 16.71 2.46 2.10
C TYR A 62 15.32 2.27 1.48
N THR A 63 15.18 2.65 0.21
CA THR A 63 13.97 2.40 -0.59
C THR A 63 14.18 1.19 -1.51
N PRO A 64 13.33 0.15 -1.44
CA PRO A 64 13.44 -1.03 -2.30
C PRO A 64 13.03 -0.71 -3.74
N ARG A 65 13.64 -1.42 -4.70
CA ARG A 65 13.51 -1.15 -6.14
C ARG A 65 12.52 -2.08 -6.83
N SER A 66 12.19 -3.22 -6.23
CA SER A 66 11.32 -4.24 -6.84
C SER A 66 10.26 -4.77 -5.87
N HIS A 67 9.23 -5.45 -6.39
CA HIS A 67 8.25 -6.15 -5.54
C HIS A 67 8.91 -7.28 -4.73
N TYR A 68 9.93 -7.92 -5.29
CA TYR A 68 10.71 -8.93 -4.57
C TYR A 68 11.45 -8.33 -3.37
N GLU A 69 12.16 -7.21 -3.56
CA GLU A 69 12.87 -6.53 -2.48
C GLU A 69 11.92 -6.06 -1.37
N ARG A 70 10.77 -5.48 -1.73
CA ARG A 70 9.74 -5.10 -0.75
C ARG A 70 9.26 -6.27 0.09
N ARG A 71 8.94 -7.40 -0.56
CA ARG A 71 8.52 -8.62 0.13
C ARG A 71 9.60 -9.14 1.07
N LEU A 72 10.85 -9.15 0.63
CA LEU A 72 11.97 -9.61 1.46
C LEU A 72 12.18 -8.71 2.68
N ALA A 73 12.15 -7.39 2.48
CA ALA A 73 12.30 -6.41 3.54
C ALA A 73 11.17 -6.52 4.57
N LEU A 74 9.89 -6.53 4.14
CA LEU A 74 8.74 -6.67 5.04
C LEU A 74 8.78 -7.99 5.82
N ARG A 75 9.15 -9.10 5.18
CA ARG A 75 9.34 -10.39 5.87
C ARG A 75 10.44 -10.32 6.93
N ASN A 76 11.53 -9.61 6.66
CA ASN A 76 12.62 -9.47 7.62
C ASN A 76 12.23 -8.54 8.78
N LEU A 77 11.46 -7.48 8.52
CA LEU A 77 10.89 -6.62 9.55
C LEU A 77 9.99 -7.39 10.52
N GLU A 78 9.16 -8.32 10.05
CA GLU A 78 8.35 -9.16 10.95
C GLU A 78 9.17 -10.14 11.81
N LYS A 79 10.38 -10.50 11.38
CA LYS A 79 11.28 -11.32 12.20
C LYS A 79 11.88 -10.51 13.35
N SER A 80 12.11 -9.22 13.16
CA SER A 80 12.77 -8.34 14.13
C SER A 80 11.80 -7.48 14.95
N ASP A 81 10.56 -7.26 14.47
CA ASP A 81 9.52 -6.44 15.11
C ASP A 81 8.23 -7.27 15.26
N GLU A 82 7.99 -7.75 16.48
CA GLU A 82 6.82 -8.59 16.82
C GLU A 82 5.49 -7.90 16.53
N ARG A 83 5.42 -6.58 16.72
CA ARG A 83 4.20 -5.82 16.42
C ARG A 83 3.90 -5.83 14.92
N LEU A 84 4.92 -5.68 14.07
CA LEU A 84 4.73 -5.79 12.61
C LEU A 84 4.28 -7.19 12.20
N ARG A 85 4.80 -8.22 12.88
CA ARG A 85 4.38 -9.62 12.69
C ARG A 85 2.91 -9.85 13.05
N GLU A 86 2.47 -9.36 14.21
CA GLU A 86 1.06 -9.45 14.63
C GLU A 86 0.11 -8.73 13.66
N LEU A 87 0.58 -7.62 13.06
CA LEU A 87 -0.17 -6.88 12.05
C LEU A 87 -0.17 -7.57 10.68
N GLY A 88 0.72 -8.54 10.44
CA GLY A 88 0.83 -9.30 9.19
C GLY A 88 1.16 -8.43 7.99
N ILE A 89 2.11 -7.48 8.14
CA ILE A 89 2.44 -6.50 7.10
C ILE A 89 2.96 -7.16 5.81
N TYR A 90 3.70 -8.26 5.92
CA TYR A 90 4.20 -9.03 4.78
C TYR A 90 3.06 -9.66 3.98
N ASP A 91 2.16 -10.38 4.66
CA ASP A 91 1.05 -11.06 4.02
C ASP A 91 0.03 -10.07 3.43
N ARG A 92 -0.23 -8.96 4.13
CA ARG A 92 -1.10 -7.90 3.64
C ARG A 92 -0.57 -7.26 2.35
N TYR A 93 0.73 -6.98 2.29
CA TYR A 93 1.39 -6.48 1.09
C TYR A 93 1.31 -7.51 -0.06
N GLY A 94 1.62 -8.78 0.23
CA GLY A 94 1.58 -9.86 -0.75
C GLY A 94 0.21 -10.06 -1.37
N ALA A 95 -0.84 -10.09 -0.55
CA ALA A 95 -2.20 -10.24 -1.04
C ALA A 95 -2.68 -9.03 -1.87
N ARG A 96 -2.27 -7.80 -1.56
CA ARG A 96 -2.57 -6.62 -2.39
C ARG A 96 -1.82 -6.65 -3.73
N SER A 97 -0.57 -7.13 -3.71
CA SER A 97 0.18 -7.40 -4.95
C SER A 97 -0.54 -8.41 -5.85
N ARG A 98 -1.13 -9.47 -5.28
CA ARG A 98 -1.87 -10.46 -6.06
C ARG A 98 -3.21 -9.93 -6.55
N LEU A 99 -4.04 -9.43 -5.63
CA LEU A 99 -5.45 -9.15 -5.90
C LEU A 99 -5.64 -7.86 -6.70
N LEU A 100 -4.90 -6.79 -6.39
CA LEU A 100 -5.05 -5.52 -7.12
C LEU A 100 -4.21 -5.52 -8.41
N HIS A 101 -2.90 -5.76 -8.26
CA HIS A 101 -1.96 -5.65 -9.38
C HIS A 101 -1.99 -6.89 -10.31
N GLY A 102 -2.03 -8.10 -9.75
CA GLY A 102 -2.10 -9.33 -10.54
C GLY A 102 -3.46 -9.55 -11.18
N GLU A 103 -4.49 -9.73 -10.37
CA GLU A 103 -5.81 -10.19 -10.84
C GLU A 103 -6.60 -9.10 -11.54
N VAL A 104 -6.81 -7.96 -10.88
CA VAL A 104 -7.63 -6.89 -11.47
C VAL A 104 -6.88 -6.20 -12.61
N PHE A 105 -5.71 -5.63 -12.33
CA PHE A 105 -4.96 -4.84 -13.31
C PHE A 105 -4.44 -5.71 -14.46
N TYR A 106 -3.67 -6.76 -14.18
CA TYR A 106 -3.02 -7.57 -15.22
C TYR A 106 -3.97 -8.57 -15.88
N GLU A 107 -4.70 -9.37 -15.09
CA GLU A 107 -5.53 -10.47 -15.62
C GLU A 107 -6.93 -10.01 -16.05
N GLY A 108 -7.44 -8.91 -15.49
CA GLY A 108 -8.77 -8.37 -15.84
C GLY A 108 -9.93 -9.06 -15.13
N VAL A 109 -9.74 -9.45 -13.88
CA VAL A 109 -10.82 -9.96 -13.03
C VAL A 109 -11.65 -8.77 -12.51
N TYR A 110 -12.90 -8.63 -12.95
CA TYR A 110 -13.75 -7.44 -12.67
C TYR A 110 -14.89 -7.71 -11.69
N ASP A 111 -14.57 -8.27 -10.53
CA ASP A 111 -15.51 -8.33 -9.42
C ASP A 111 -15.53 -6.96 -8.69
N ILE A 112 -16.62 -6.22 -8.85
CA ILE A 112 -16.77 -4.84 -8.33
C ILE A 112 -16.75 -4.82 -6.80
N ASP A 113 -17.43 -5.78 -6.16
CA ASP A 113 -17.54 -5.83 -4.70
C ASP A 113 -16.20 -6.23 -4.09
N LEU A 114 -15.53 -7.22 -4.70
CA LEU A 114 -14.20 -7.61 -4.30
C LEU A 114 -13.18 -6.49 -4.51
N LEU A 115 -13.21 -5.79 -5.65
CA LEU A 115 -12.31 -4.66 -5.90
C LEU A 115 -12.49 -3.56 -4.85
N LYS A 116 -13.75 -3.19 -4.53
CA LYS A 116 -14.02 -2.21 -3.48
C LYS A 116 -13.41 -2.61 -2.14
N LEU A 117 -13.64 -3.86 -1.73
CA LEU A 117 -13.09 -4.42 -0.49
C LEU A 117 -11.55 -4.37 -0.50
N GLU A 118 -10.93 -4.65 -1.64
CA GLU A 118 -9.48 -4.65 -1.77
C GLU A 118 -8.86 -3.24 -1.76
N ILE A 119 -9.56 -2.23 -2.30
CA ILE A 119 -9.19 -0.81 -2.16
C ILE A 119 -9.31 -0.37 -0.68
N GLU A 120 -10.36 -0.81 0.03
CA GLU A 120 -10.51 -0.55 1.47
C GLU A 120 -9.38 -1.18 2.30
N LYS A 121 -8.97 -2.42 1.97
CA LYS A 121 -7.81 -3.07 2.62
C LYS A 121 -6.47 -2.41 2.26
N ALA A 122 -6.34 -1.85 1.05
CA ALA A 122 -5.18 -1.04 0.69
C ALA A 122 -5.10 0.22 1.57
N LYS A 123 -6.22 0.91 1.79
CA LYS A 123 -6.31 2.04 2.73
C LYS A 123 -5.97 1.61 4.16
N GLU A 124 -6.48 0.48 4.63
CA GLU A 124 -6.14 -0.07 5.95
C GLU A 124 -4.63 -0.30 6.10
N PHE A 125 -3.97 -0.84 5.07
CA PHE A 125 -2.52 -1.03 5.05
C PHE A 125 -1.77 0.29 5.22
N VAL A 126 -2.15 1.33 4.46
CA VAL A 126 -1.55 2.68 4.57
C VAL A 126 -1.69 3.23 6.00
N GLU A 127 -2.87 3.10 6.60
CA GLU A 127 -3.13 3.55 7.97
C GLU A 127 -2.36 2.75 9.03
N ILE A 128 -2.19 1.43 8.83
CA ILE A 128 -1.33 0.61 9.68
C ILE A 128 0.11 1.12 9.63
N VAL A 129 0.66 1.36 8.43
CA VAL A 129 2.01 1.86 8.25
C VAL A 129 2.20 3.20 8.94
N LYS A 130 1.31 4.16 8.70
CA LYS A 130 1.34 5.48 9.36
C LYS A 130 1.37 5.35 10.87
N ARG A 131 0.52 4.50 11.45
CA ARG A 131 0.51 4.26 12.91
C ARG A 131 1.81 3.67 13.41
N CYS A 132 2.46 2.80 12.64
CA CYS A 132 3.73 2.19 13.03
C CYS A 132 4.88 3.20 13.01
N ILE A 133 4.89 4.12 12.03
CA ILE A 133 5.88 5.20 11.91
C ILE A 133 5.63 6.29 12.97
N LEU A 134 4.39 6.78 13.10
CA LEU A 134 4.06 7.91 13.99
C LEU A 134 4.11 7.55 15.48
N GLN A 135 3.89 6.28 15.86
CA GLN A 135 3.99 5.87 17.26
C GLN A 135 5.44 5.78 17.78
N HIS A 136 6.46 5.84 16.92
CA HIS A 136 7.85 6.02 17.36
C HIS A 136 8.14 7.41 17.95
N PHE A 137 7.26 8.41 17.75
CA PHE A 137 7.47 9.77 18.26
C PHE A 137 6.96 10.01 19.69
N LYS A 138 6.28 9.05 20.33
CA LYS A 138 5.71 9.21 21.69
C LYS A 138 6.57 8.63 22.82
N LEU A 139 7.81 8.24 22.53
CA LEU A 139 8.78 7.77 23.54
C LEU A 139 10.07 8.60 23.44
N LYS A 140 9.98 9.87 23.80
CA LYS A 140 11.13 10.71 24.19
C LYS A 140 10.73 11.60 25.35
#